data_AF-A0A4Y9PLK0-F1
#
_entry.id   AF-A0A4Y9PLK0-F1
#
_cell.length_a   1.000
_cell.length_b   1.000
_cell.length_c   1.000
_cell.angle_alpha   90.00
_cell.angle_beta   90.00
_cell.angle_gamma   90.00
#
_symmetry.space_group_name_H-M   'P 1'
#
loop_
_entity.id
_entity.type
_entity.pdbx_description
1 polymer ?
#
loop_
_entity_poly.entity_id
_entity_poly.type
_entity_poly.pdbx_seq_one_letter_code
_entity_poly.pdbx_strand_id
1 'polypeptide(L)' 'MLFTDESGAATAEYAIATMAAVAFAGLLVVIMRSDEVRGILTDLVRRALTVE' A
#
# COMPACT_ATOMS: atom_id res chain seq x y z
N MET A 1 -13.02 35.02 -17.04
CA MET A 1 -13.48 33.74 -16.47
C MET A 1 -12.26 32.84 -16.33
N LEU A 2 -11.53 32.92 -15.19
CA LEU A 2 -10.29 32.14 -14.97
C LEU A 2 -10.05 31.77 -13.49
N PHE A 3 -11.03 31.96 -12.60
CA PHE A 3 -10.82 31.85 -11.14
C PHE A 3 -11.46 30.62 -10.48
N THR A 4 -11.94 29.65 -11.26
CA THR A 4 -12.72 28.50 -10.72
C THR A 4 -11.99 27.16 -10.77
N ASP A 5 -10.83 27.06 -11.44
CA ASP A 5 -10.20 25.76 -11.71
C ASP A 5 -9.12 25.34 -10.70
N GLU A 6 -8.47 26.30 -10.03
CA GLU A 6 -7.30 26.02 -9.17
C GLU A 6 -7.64 25.18 -7.94
N SER A 7 -8.81 25.40 -7.33
CA SER A 7 -9.27 24.63 -6.17
C SER A 7 -9.67 23.20 -6.54
N GLY A 8 -10.22 23.00 -7.75
CA GLY A 8 -10.54 21.68 -8.29
C GLY A 8 -9.28 20.90 -8.68
N ALA A 9 -8.32 21.57 -9.31
CA ALA A 9 -7.02 21.02 -9.66
C ALA A 9 -6.27 20.51 -8.41
N ALA A 10 -6.22 21.29 -7.33
CA ALA A 10 -5.58 20.89 -6.08
C ALA A 10 -6.21 19.62 -5.48
N THR A 11 -7.55 19.53 -5.44
CA THR A 11 -8.23 18.33 -4.91
C THR A 11 -8.08 17.10 -5.81
N ALA A 12 -8.05 17.29 -7.14
CA ALA A 12 -7.78 16.22 -8.10
C ALA A 12 -6.35 15.69 -7.99
N GLU A 13 -5.36 16.56 -7.75
CA GLU A 13 -3.96 16.15 -7.57
C GLU A 13 -3.79 15.24 -6.34
N TYR A 14 -4.36 15.63 -5.19
CA TYR A 14 -4.33 14.78 -3.99
C TYR A 14 -5.02 13.43 -4.22
N ALA A 15 -6.12 13.42 -4.97
CA ALA A 15 -6.80 12.17 -5.34
C ALA A 15 -5.90 11.28 -6.21
N ILE A 16 -5.23 11.84 -7.21
CA ILE A 16 -4.31 11.09 -8.08
C ILE A 16 -3.10 10.56 -7.30
N ALA A 17 -2.49 11.39 -6.45
CA ALA A 17 -1.37 10.97 -5.61
C ALA A 17 -1.77 9.83 -4.66
N THR A 18 -2.97 9.92 -4.07
CA THR A 18 -3.52 8.85 -3.23
C THR A 18 -3.77 7.58 -4.04
N MET A 19 -4.37 7.68 -5.22
CA MET A 19 -4.62 6.53 -6.09
C MET A 19 -3.32 5.87 -6.57
N ALA A 20 -2.29 6.64 -6.86
CA ALA A 20 -0.96 6.13 -7.20
C ALA A 20 -0.35 5.35 -6.02
N ALA A 21 -0.43 5.89 -4.79
CA ALA A 21 0.02 5.19 -3.59
C ALA A 21 -0.78 3.91 -3.32
N VAL A 22 -2.10 3.93 -3.51
CA VAL A 22 -2.99 2.76 -3.37
C VAL A 22 -2.65 1.68 -4.40
N ALA A 23 -2.38 2.05 -5.66
CA ALA A 23 -1.97 1.10 -6.68
C ALA A 23 -0.65 0.39 -6.32
N PHE A 24 0.33 1.15 -5.81
CA PHE A 24 1.58 0.59 -5.31
C PHE A 24 1.37 -0.34 -4.10
N ALA A 25 0.51 0.06 -3.15
CA ALA A 25 0.11 -0.80 -2.03
C ALA A 25 -0.57 -2.09 -2.51
N GLY A 26 -1.37 -2.03 -3.57
CA GLY A 26 -1.97 -3.19 -4.22
C GLY A 26 -0.92 -4.21 -4.69
N LEU A 27 0.17 -3.75 -5.29
CA LEU A 27 1.30 -4.61 -5.66
C LEU A 27 1.94 -5.28 -4.43
N LEU A 28 2.18 -4.52 -3.36
CA LEU A 28 2.72 -5.06 -2.11
C LEU A 28 1.80 -6.13 -1.51
N VAL A 29 0.48 -5.94 -1.55
CA VAL A 29 -0.50 -6.93 -1.09
C VAL A 29 -0.40 -8.22 -1.91
N VAL A 30 -0.23 -8.14 -3.23
CA VAL A 30 -0.03 -9.33 -4.08
C VAL A 30 1.27 -10.04 -3.69
N ILE A 31 2.36 -9.31 -3.48
CA ILE A 31 3.64 -9.88 -3.04
C ILE A 31 3.50 -10.58 -1.68
N MET A 32 2.82 -9.95 -0.71
CA MET A 32 2.57 -10.53 0.61
C MET A 32 1.72 -11.81 0.57
N ARG A 33 0.88 -11.96 -0.46
CA ARG A 33 0.04 -13.16 -0.66
C ARG A 33 0.80 -14.34 -1.26
N SER A 34 2.02 -14.13 -1.75
CA SER A 34 2.86 -15.22 -2.27
C SER A 34 3.19 -16.24 -1.19
N ASP A 35 3.30 -17.52 -1.58
CA ASP A 35 3.57 -18.61 -0.64
C ASP A 35 4.94 -18.48 0.02
N GLU A 36 5.94 -17.94 -0.70
CA GLU A 36 7.28 -17.67 -0.18
C GLU A 36 7.24 -16.64 0.97
N VAL A 37 6.63 -15.47 0.75
CA VAL A 37 6.55 -14.42 1.77
C VAL A 37 5.70 -14.87 2.95
N ARG A 38 4.58 -15.58 2.70
CA ARG A 38 3.75 -16.15 3.76
C ARG A 38 4.53 -17.16 4.60
N GLY A 39 5.36 -17.98 3.97
CA GLY A 39 6.25 -18.93 4.64
C GLY A 39 7.23 -18.23 5.57
N ILE A 40 7.96 -17.23 5.06
CA ILE A 40 8.91 -16.43 5.85
C ILE A 40 8.23 -15.79 7.07
N LEU A 41 7.06 -15.16 6.88
CA LEU A 41 6.33 -14.53 7.98
C LEU A 41 5.82 -15.55 9.00
N THR A 42 5.34 -16.70 8.54
CA THR A 42 4.87 -17.79 9.42
C THR A 42 6.02 -18.33 10.26
N ASP A 43 7.20 -18.53 9.66
CA ASP A 43 8.39 -18.99 10.36
C ASP A 43 8.89 -17.97 11.37
N LEU A 44 8.86 -16.67 11.02
CA LEU A 44 9.18 -15.58 11.93
C LEU A 44 8.27 -15.61 13.16
N VAL A 45 6.96 -15.74 12.96
CA VAL A 45 5.98 -15.84 14.06
C VAL A 45 6.22 -17.09 14.91
N ARG A 46 6.46 -18.25 14.29
CA ARG A 46 6.77 -19.49 15.02
C ARG A 46 8.02 -19.35 15.89
N ARG A 47 9.08 -18.73 15.38
CA ARG A 47 10.30 -18.44 16.15
C ARG A 47 10.02 -17.49 17.31
N ALA A 48 9.23 -16.44 17.09
CA ALA A 48 8.87 -15.49 18.14
C ALA A 48 8.01 -16.12 19.26
N LEU A 49 7.22 -17.15 18.94
CA LEU A 49 6.37 -17.86 19.89
C LEU A 49 7.02 -19.10 20.51
N THR A 50 8.17 -19.54 20.00
CA THR A 50 8.95 -20.62 20.60
C THR A 50 9.86 -20.00 21.65
N VAL A 51 9.42 -20.08 22.90
CA VAL A 51 10.24 -19.72 24.06
C VAL A 51 10.96 -20.99 24.51
N GLU A 52 12.27 -21.04 24.31
CA GLU A 52 13.13 -21.83 25.19
C GLU A 52 13.47 -21.01 26.43
#